data_AF-A0A9D3PW56-F1
#
_entry.id   AF-A0A9D3PW56-F1
#
_cell.length_a   1.000
_cell.length_b   1.000
_cell.length_c   1.000
_cell.angle_alpha   90.00
_cell.angle_beta   90.00
_cell.angle_gamma   90.00
#
_symmetry.space_group_name_H-M   'P 1'
#
loop_
_entity.id
_entity.type
_entity.pdbx_description
1 polymer ?
#
loop_
_entity_poly.entity_id
_entity_poly.type
_entity_poly.pdbx_seq_one_letter_code
_entity_poly.pdbx_strand_id
1 'polypeptide(L)'
;MNRTLWASARLPLVLRRCTVTLPGACVAPRWPASALSVLPRAHSSDVKVRSYLQYLERKIRPPPTPPYSHVCQVGDPVLRGRAAEVDPAAVRGPEVQRVIGALVKVMRRLECVGLSAPQIGVPLRILALEYPERMLQDSSPASREARGLAPVPLRVFVNPRLRVCDSRTATFLEACESISGFSACVPRYLSVEVTGLNEKAETVTWQVSGWPARILQHEMDHLDGVLYIDRMDSLTFTNIHWAEHNE
;
A
#
# COMPACT_ATOMS: atom_id res chain seq x y z
N MET A 1 27.76 4.70 30.59
CA MET A 1 27.42 6.13 30.85
C MET A 1 27.84 6.94 29.64
N ASN A 2 26.89 7.33 28.78
CA ASN A 2 26.90 8.63 28.10
C ASN A 2 25.56 8.81 27.37
N ARG A 3 24.78 9.76 27.89
CA ARG A 3 23.55 10.31 27.30
C ARG A 3 23.93 11.62 26.61
N THR A 4 23.45 11.85 25.40
CA THR A 4 23.29 13.17 24.77
C THR A 4 22.17 13.06 23.75
N LEU A 5 20.93 13.40 24.11
CA LEU A 5 20.31 14.74 24.14
C LEU A 5 19.90 15.22 22.74
N TRP A 6 18.58 15.17 22.55
CA TRP A 6 17.83 15.74 21.45
C TRP A 6 17.80 17.27 21.57
N ALA A 7 18.09 17.98 20.49
CA ALA A 7 17.90 19.42 20.41
C ALA A 7 16.72 19.72 19.46
N SER A 8 15.71 20.39 20.03
CA SER A 8 14.53 20.89 19.34
C SER A 8 14.82 22.25 18.68
N ALA A 9 14.45 22.40 17.41
CA ALA A 9 14.51 23.69 16.72
C ALA A 9 13.12 24.36 16.78
N ARG A 10 13.05 25.54 17.40
CA ARG A 10 11.87 26.41 17.44
C ARG A 10 11.93 27.40 16.27
N LEU A 11 10.82 27.51 15.53
CA LEU A 11 10.57 28.54 14.52
C LEU A 11 10.19 29.88 15.18
N PRO A 12 10.60 31.03 14.62
CA PRO A 12 10.16 32.34 15.12
C PRO A 12 8.82 32.77 14.51
N LEU A 13 7.86 33.13 15.36
CA LEU A 13 6.62 33.82 15.00
C LEU A 13 6.93 35.30 14.71
N VAL A 14 6.62 35.76 13.50
CA VAL A 14 6.58 37.19 13.14
C VAL A 14 5.12 37.65 13.19
N LEU A 15 4.78 38.41 14.23
CA LEU A 15 3.48 39.10 14.37
C LEU A 15 3.49 40.40 13.55
N ARG A 16 2.77 40.44 12.43
CA ARG A 16 2.41 41.70 11.76
C ARG A 16 1.03 42.15 12.24
N ARG A 17 0.98 43.33 12.87
CA ARG A 17 -0.26 44.05 13.20
C ARG A 17 -0.85 44.64 11.92
N CYS A 18 -2.06 44.22 11.55
CA CYS A 18 -2.89 44.92 10.57
C CYS A 18 -3.93 45.75 11.32
N THR A 19 -3.81 47.08 11.21
CA THR A 19 -4.83 48.05 11.65
C THR A 19 -5.97 48.08 10.64
N VAL A 20 -7.18 47.78 11.07
CA VAL A 20 -8.41 47.89 10.27
C VAL A 20 -9.04 49.26 10.50
N THR A 21 -9.15 50.05 9.43
CA THR A 21 -10.00 51.25 9.36
C THR A 21 -11.30 50.88 8.65
N LEU A 22 -12.44 51.08 9.32
CA LEU A 22 -13.78 50.95 8.74
C LEU A 22 -14.17 52.23 8.00
N PRO A 23 -14.88 52.11 6.87
CA PRO A 23 -15.96 53.05 6.62
C PRO A 23 -17.23 52.39 6.07
N GLY A 24 -18.38 52.99 6.40
CA GLY A 24 -19.56 52.95 5.56
C GLY A 24 -20.69 52.06 6.05
N ALA A 25 -21.78 52.69 6.50
CA ALA A 25 -23.05 52.05 6.80
C ALA A 25 -23.68 51.44 5.55
N CYS A 26 -23.99 50.14 5.59
CA CYS A 26 -24.82 49.47 4.60
C CYS A 26 -26.22 49.22 5.17
N VAL A 27 -27.22 49.77 4.49
CA VAL A 27 -28.65 49.56 4.74
C VAL A 27 -29.00 48.11 4.41
N ALA A 28 -29.55 47.37 5.38
CA ALA A 28 -29.99 45.99 5.17
C ALA A 28 -31.31 45.96 4.37
N PRO A 29 -31.44 45.12 3.33
CA PRO A 29 -32.73 44.89 2.69
C PRO A 29 -33.61 44.02 3.60
N ARG A 30 -34.86 44.44 3.81
CA ARG A 30 -35.89 43.63 4.48
C ARG A 30 -36.34 42.51 3.54
N TRP A 31 -36.02 41.26 3.90
CA TRP A 31 -36.59 40.08 3.25
C TRP A 31 -37.92 39.72 3.94
N PRO A 32 -38.96 39.31 3.19
CA PRO A 32 -40.21 38.86 3.79
C PRO A 32 -39.98 37.54 4.53
N ALA A 33 -40.58 37.42 5.72
CA ALA A 33 -40.55 36.21 6.53
C ALA A 33 -41.32 35.08 5.82
N SER A 34 -40.64 34.29 4.99
CA SER A 34 -41.16 33.00 4.54
C SER A 34 -40.98 32.00 5.69
N ALA A 35 -42.08 31.37 6.10
CA ALA A 35 -42.12 30.33 7.11
C ALA A 35 -41.08 29.23 6.82
N LEU A 36 -40.00 29.21 7.60
CA LEU A 36 -39.09 28.08 7.66
C LEU A 36 -39.84 26.93 8.35
N SER A 37 -40.38 26.01 7.55
CA SER A 37 -40.68 24.67 8.06
C SER A 37 -39.34 24.03 8.41
N VAL A 38 -39.07 23.94 9.70
CA VAL A 38 -37.94 23.16 10.23
C VAL A 38 -38.25 21.71 9.89
N LEU A 39 -37.75 21.22 8.76
CA LEU A 39 -37.67 19.79 8.49
C LEU A 39 -36.84 19.17 9.63
N PRO A 40 -37.31 18.10 10.28
CA PRO A 40 -36.52 17.44 11.29
C PRO A 40 -35.21 16.98 10.65
N ARG A 41 -34.07 17.45 11.18
CA ARG A 41 -32.77 16.83 10.88
C ARG A 41 -32.91 15.35 11.21
N ALA A 42 -32.98 14.51 10.19
CA ALA A 42 -32.74 13.08 10.34
C ALA A 42 -31.28 12.93 10.76
N HIS A 43 -31.04 12.88 12.06
CA HIS A 43 -29.80 12.35 12.58
C HIS A 43 -29.74 10.89 12.13
N SER A 44 -28.93 10.59 11.10
CA SER A 44 -28.49 9.21 10.86
C SER A 44 -27.69 8.81 12.09
N SER A 45 -28.35 8.08 12.97
CA SER A 45 -27.75 7.47 14.16
C SER A 45 -27.09 6.14 13.82
N ASP A 46 -26.53 5.98 12.61
CA ASP A 46 -25.80 4.76 12.21
C ASP A 46 -24.43 4.66 12.90
N VAL A 47 -24.33 5.14 14.14
CA VAL A 47 -23.33 4.66 15.08
C VAL A 47 -23.70 3.21 15.35
N LYS A 48 -23.07 2.29 14.62
CA LYS A 48 -23.15 0.84 14.89
C LYS A 48 -22.75 0.61 16.34
N VAL A 49 -23.73 0.51 17.24
CA VAL A 49 -23.52 0.15 18.64
C VAL A 49 -23.03 -1.29 18.64
N ARG A 50 -21.71 -1.47 18.82
CA ARG A 50 -21.13 -2.80 18.98
C ARG A 50 -21.75 -3.44 20.21
N SER A 51 -22.22 -4.67 20.09
CA SER A 51 -22.85 -5.33 21.25
C SER A 51 -21.81 -5.48 22.36
N TYR A 52 -22.23 -5.26 23.61
CA TYR A 52 -21.36 -5.44 24.78
C TYR A 52 -20.75 -6.85 24.81
N LEU A 53 -21.49 -7.85 24.32
CA LEU A 53 -21.01 -9.22 24.14
C LEU A 53 -19.88 -9.32 23.11
N GLN A 54 -19.99 -8.67 21.94
CA GLN A 54 -18.91 -8.62 20.95
C GLN A 54 -17.66 -7.91 21.51
N TYR A 55 -17.84 -6.88 22.35
CA TYR A 55 -16.73 -6.21 23.05
C TYR A 55 -16.02 -7.17 24.02
N LEU A 56 -16.78 -7.91 24.84
CA LEU A 56 -16.24 -8.89 25.78
C LEU A 56 -15.59 -10.09 25.06
N GLU A 57 -16.20 -10.61 24.00
CA GLU A 57 -15.61 -11.67 23.18
C GLU A 57 -14.23 -11.26 22.63
N ARG A 58 -14.08 -9.99 22.23
CA ARG A 58 -12.81 -9.45 21.74
C ARG A 58 -11.75 -9.28 22.84
N LYS A 59 -12.16 -9.19 24.11
CA LYS A 59 -11.26 -9.19 25.27
C LYS A 59 -10.82 -10.61 25.67
N ILE A 60 -11.61 -11.62 25.29
CA ILE A 60 -11.36 -13.03 25.61
C ILE A 60 -10.57 -13.73 24.49
N ARG A 61 -10.81 -13.37 23.22
CA ARG A 61 -10.05 -13.94 22.09
C ARG A 61 -8.65 -13.32 22.04
N PRO A 62 -7.57 -14.13 21.99
CA PRO A 62 -6.24 -13.60 21.78
C PRO A 62 -6.19 -12.85 20.42
N PRO A 63 -5.38 -11.80 20.30
CA PRO A 63 -5.22 -11.12 19.02
C PRO A 63 -4.75 -12.15 17.98
N PRO A 64 -5.22 -12.06 16.72
CA PRO A 64 -4.72 -12.93 15.68
C PRO A 64 -3.20 -12.77 15.61
N THR A 65 -2.50 -13.89 15.39
CA THR A 65 -1.07 -13.91 15.17
C THR A 65 -0.79 -14.01 13.67
N PRO A 66 0.28 -13.38 13.17
CA PRO A 66 0.74 -13.59 11.80
C PRO A 66 1.04 -15.09 11.51
N PRO A 67 0.96 -15.53 10.24
CA PRO A 67 0.55 -14.78 9.07
C PRO A 67 -0.94 -14.45 9.07
N TYR A 68 -1.28 -13.18 8.83
CA TYR A 68 -2.65 -12.71 8.78
C TYR A 68 -3.38 -13.21 7.52
N SER A 69 -4.68 -13.46 7.68
CA SER A 69 -5.58 -13.71 6.54
C SER A 69 -6.05 -12.41 5.88
N HIS A 70 -5.55 -11.24 6.27
CA HIS A 70 -5.83 -9.93 5.70
C HIS A 70 -4.51 -9.20 5.45
N VAL A 71 -4.57 -8.09 4.71
CA VAL A 71 -3.40 -7.27 4.41
C VAL A 71 -3.27 -6.14 5.44
N CYS A 72 -2.11 -6.03 6.08
CA CYS A 72 -1.72 -4.90 6.92
C CYS A 72 -1.84 -3.60 6.12
N GLN A 73 -2.41 -2.57 6.74
CA GLN A 73 -2.58 -1.25 6.13
C GLN A 73 -1.47 -0.30 6.58
N VAL A 74 -1.18 0.70 5.76
CA VAL A 74 -0.24 1.78 6.07
C VAL A 74 -0.56 2.39 7.44
N GLY A 75 0.49 2.51 8.27
CA GLY A 75 0.36 2.82 9.70
C GLY A 75 0.74 1.63 10.60
N ASP A 76 0.61 0.39 10.11
CA ASP A 76 1.20 -0.78 10.77
C ASP A 76 2.73 -0.72 10.67
N PRO A 77 3.48 -0.75 11.80
CA PRO A 77 4.93 -0.63 11.79
C PRO A 77 5.64 -1.76 11.03
N VAL A 78 5.02 -2.92 10.85
CA VAL A 78 5.62 -4.04 10.08
C VAL A 78 5.94 -3.63 8.64
N LEU A 79 5.16 -2.72 8.06
CA LEU A 79 5.32 -2.23 6.68
C LEU A 79 6.44 -1.19 6.53
N ARG A 80 7.01 -0.72 7.65
CA ARG A 80 8.09 0.28 7.67
C ARG A 80 9.41 -0.29 8.21
N GLY A 81 9.38 -1.52 8.69
CA GLY A 81 10.57 -2.24 9.12
C GLY A 81 11.26 -2.95 7.95
N ARG A 82 12.59 -3.02 7.99
CA ARG A 82 13.34 -3.91 7.09
C ARG A 82 13.12 -5.35 7.52
N ALA A 83 12.61 -6.18 6.60
CA ALA A 83 12.33 -7.58 6.87
C ALA A 83 13.63 -8.39 7.07
N ALA A 84 13.58 -9.36 7.98
CA ALA A 84 14.69 -10.23 8.32
C ALA A 84 14.90 -11.34 7.27
N GLU A 85 16.16 -11.72 7.04
CA GLU A 85 16.48 -12.86 6.20
C GLU A 85 15.99 -14.16 6.85
N VAL A 86 15.52 -15.09 6.02
CA VAL A 86 15.15 -16.46 6.39
C VAL A 86 16.41 -17.33 6.35
N ASP A 87 16.66 -18.16 7.35
CA ASP A 87 17.70 -19.18 7.24
C ASP A 87 17.41 -20.11 6.03
N PRO A 88 18.32 -20.26 5.05
CA PRO A 88 18.15 -21.18 3.93
C PRO A 88 17.72 -22.60 4.33
N ALA A 89 18.22 -23.10 5.47
CA ALA A 89 17.84 -24.43 5.98
C ALA A 89 16.37 -24.50 6.45
N ALA A 90 15.80 -23.36 6.87
CA ALA A 90 14.43 -23.27 7.35
C ALA A 90 13.39 -23.12 6.23
N VAL A 91 13.80 -22.85 4.98
CA VAL A 91 12.89 -22.57 3.86
C VAL A 91 11.88 -23.70 3.64
N ARG A 92 12.33 -24.95 3.71
CA ARG A 92 11.47 -26.14 3.57
C ARG A 92 10.73 -26.51 4.87
N GLY A 93 11.01 -25.81 5.96
CA GLY A 93 10.41 -26.03 7.26
C GLY A 93 8.93 -25.62 7.30
N PRO A 94 8.14 -26.22 8.20
CA PRO A 94 6.69 -26.03 8.25
C PRO A 94 6.26 -24.58 8.55
N GLU A 95 7.11 -23.80 9.22
CA GLU A 95 6.84 -22.40 9.52
C GLU A 95 6.92 -21.52 8.26
N VAL A 96 8.03 -21.59 7.53
CA VAL A 96 8.22 -20.80 6.29
C VAL A 96 7.21 -21.22 5.23
N GLN A 97 6.94 -22.53 5.09
CA GLN A 97 5.93 -23.03 4.16
C GLN A 97 4.52 -22.54 4.51
N ARG A 98 4.20 -22.37 5.80
CA ARG A 98 2.93 -21.77 6.24
C ARG A 98 2.83 -20.31 5.83
N VAL A 99 3.91 -19.54 5.94
CA VAL A 99 3.97 -18.14 5.50
C VAL A 99 3.78 -18.05 3.98
N ILE A 100 4.53 -18.85 3.20
CA ILE A 100 4.39 -18.89 1.74
C ILE A 100 2.97 -19.25 1.32
N GLY A 101 2.39 -20.30 1.93
CA GLY A 101 1.02 -20.72 1.64
C GLY A 101 -0.02 -19.65 1.96
N ALA A 102 0.13 -18.96 3.10
CA ALA A 102 -0.74 -17.84 3.48
C ALA A 102 -0.61 -16.67 2.50
N LEU A 103 0.62 -16.33 2.11
CA LEU A 103 0.92 -15.25 1.18
C LEU A 103 0.25 -15.48 -0.18
N VAL A 104 0.46 -16.65 -0.78
CA VAL A 104 -0.15 -17.01 -2.07
C VAL A 104 -1.67 -17.06 -1.98
N LYS A 105 -2.22 -17.58 -0.87
CA LYS A 105 -3.67 -17.63 -0.64
C LYS A 105 -4.28 -16.23 -0.57
N VAL A 106 -3.66 -15.30 0.16
CA VAL A 106 -4.14 -13.92 0.27
C VAL A 106 -4.02 -13.22 -1.08
N MET A 107 -2.88 -13.32 -1.76
CA MET A 107 -2.62 -12.72 -3.07
C MET A 107 -3.70 -13.13 -4.08
N ARG A 108 -3.95 -14.44 -4.23
CA ARG A 108 -4.96 -14.95 -5.17
C ARG A 108 -6.39 -14.57 -4.79
N ARG A 109 -6.72 -14.49 -3.50
CA ARG A 109 -8.05 -14.09 -3.04
C ARG A 109 -8.35 -12.61 -3.32
N LEU A 110 -7.32 -11.76 -3.24
CA LEU A 110 -7.43 -10.33 -3.55
C LEU A 110 -7.22 -10.03 -5.04
N GLU A 111 -6.89 -11.06 -5.83
CA GLU A 111 -6.56 -10.94 -7.26
C GLU A 111 -5.43 -9.93 -7.55
N CYS A 112 -4.55 -9.68 -6.57
CA CYS A 112 -3.38 -8.85 -6.76
C CYS A 112 -2.24 -9.65 -7.41
N VAL A 113 -1.36 -8.94 -8.12
CA VAL A 113 -0.30 -9.55 -8.95
C VAL A 113 1.01 -9.82 -8.21
N GLY A 114 1.12 -9.30 -6.99
CA GLY A 114 2.27 -9.41 -6.11
C GLY A 114 1.84 -9.23 -4.66
N LEU A 115 2.56 -9.88 -3.74
CA LEU A 115 2.40 -9.68 -2.30
C LEU A 115 3.69 -10.08 -1.57
N SER A 116 3.99 -9.36 -0.49
CA SER A 116 5.14 -9.61 0.39
C SER A 116 4.74 -10.06 1.79
N ALA A 117 5.59 -10.83 2.47
CA ALA A 117 5.33 -11.32 3.83
C ALA A 117 5.06 -10.21 4.86
N PRO A 118 5.72 -9.03 4.84
CA PRO A 118 5.38 -7.92 5.72
C PRO A 118 3.90 -7.50 5.62
N GLN A 119 3.30 -7.59 4.43
CA GLN A 119 1.91 -7.23 4.22
C GLN A 119 0.92 -8.19 4.88
N ILE A 120 1.34 -9.40 5.26
CA ILE A 120 0.55 -10.33 6.09
C ILE A 120 1.08 -10.40 7.54
N GLY A 121 1.79 -9.36 7.98
CA GLY A 121 2.28 -9.20 9.34
C GLY A 121 3.54 -10.00 9.67
N VAL A 122 4.20 -10.59 8.68
CA VAL A 122 5.39 -11.43 8.89
C VAL A 122 6.65 -10.68 8.43
N PRO A 123 7.55 -10.26 9.31
CA PRO A 123 8.72 -9.46 8.97
C PRO A 123 9.87 -10.31 8.40
N LEU A 124 9.58 -11.16 7.41
CA LEU A 124 10.57 -12.02 6.73
C LEU A 124 10.71 -11.61 5.26
N ARG A 125 11.90 -11.79 4.69
CA ARG A 125 12.20 -11.48 3.28
C ARG A 125 11.62 -12.52 2.33
N ILE A 126 10.30 -12.55 2.20
CA ILE A 126 9.57 -13.46 1.32
C ILE A 126 8.59 -12.65 0.50
N LEU A 127 8.59 -12.84 -0.82
CA LEU A 127 7.60 -12.28 -1.73
C LEU A 127 7.10 -13.32 -2.72
N ALA A 128 5.90 -13.11 -3.23
CA ALA A 128 5.31 -13.90 -4.30
C ALA A 128 4.74 -12.97 -5.36
N LEU A 129 4.74 -13.43 -6.61
CA LEU A 129 4.07 -12.76 -7.70
C LEU A 129 3.49 -13.76 -8.71
N GLU A 130 2.39 -13.38 -9.34
CA GLU A 130 1.69 -14.16 -10.36
C GLU A 130 0.90 -13.20 -11.26
N TYR A 131 1.00 -13.39 -12.57
CA TYR A 131 0.19 -12.66 -13.54
C TYR A 131 -0.44 -13.67 -14.51
N PRO A 132 -1.62 -14.22 -14.21
CA PRO A 132 -2.24 -15.24 -15.04
C PRO A 132 -2.80 -14.67 -16.34
N GLU A 133 -2.88 -15.49 -17.39
CA GLU A 133 -3.40 -15.12 -18.72
C GLU A 133 -4.75 -14.39 -18.67
N ARG A 134 -5.64 -14.82 -17.77
CA ARG A 134 -6.96 -14.21 -17.58
C ARG A 134 -6.90 -12.70 -17.31
N MET A 135 -5.90 -12.21 -16.58
CA MET A 135 -5.73 -10.78 -16.29
C MET A 135 -5.20 -9.98 -17.48
N LEU A 136 -4.67 -10.64 -18.53
CA LEU A 136 -4.33 -9.92 -19.76
C LEU A 136 -5.58 -9.48 -20.49
N GLN A 137 -6.67 -10.25 -20.39
CA GLN A 137 -7.92 -10.02 -21.12
C GLN A 137 -8.55 -8.68 -20.75
N ASP A 138 -8.31 -8.20 -19.52
CA ASP A 138 -8.78 -6.91 -19.01
C ASP A 138 -8.01 -5.70 -19.58
N SER A 139 -6.88 -5.93 -20.26
CA SER A 139 -6.04 -4.89 -20.85
C SER A 139 -6.17 -4.84 -22.38
N SER A 140 -6.27 -3.65 -22.95
CA SER A 140 -6.23 -3.45 -24.41
C SER A 140 -4.87 -3.84 -25.00
N PRO A 141 -4.79 -4.24 -26.29
CA PRO A 141 -3.52 -4.58 -26.93
C PRO A 141 -2.46 -3.47 -26.80
N ALA A 142 -2.85 -2.21 -27.00
CA ALA A 142 -1.96 -1.07 -26.84
C ALA A 142 -1.44 -0.91 -25.39
N SER A 143 -2.28 -1.16 -24.38
CA SER A 143 -1.85 -1.14 -22.97
C SER A 143 -0.86 -2.26 -22.67
N ARG A 144 -1.10 -3.47 -23.22
CA ARG A 144 -0.21 -4.63 -23.06
C ARG A 144 1.17 -4.35 -23.63
N GLU A 145 1.23 -3.79 -24.84
CA GLU A 145 2.48 -3.40 -25.49
C GLU A 145 3.20 -2.30 -24.70
N ALA A 146 2.52 -1.20 -24.38
CA ALA A 146 3.12 -0.06 -23.70
C ALA A 146 3.68 -0.41 -22.31
N ARG A 147 3.02 -1.31 -21.58
CA ARG A 147 3.44 -1.74 -20.23
C ARG A 147 4.36 -2.96 -20.25
N GLY A 148 4.51 -3.64 -21.40
CA GLY A 148 5.19 -4.94 -21.47
C GLY A 148 4.51 -5.98 -20.59
N LEU A 149 3.18 -6.11 -20.70
CA LEU A 149 2.40 -7.11 -19.98
C LEU A 149 2.62 -8.49 -20.62
N ALA A 150 2.94 -9.48 -19.80
CA ALA A 150 3.06 -10.88 -20.21
C ALA A 150 2.60 -11.78 -19.06
N PRO A 151 2.12 -13.01 -19.35
CA PRO A 151 1.78 -13.95 -18.31
C PRO A 151 3.01 -14.34 -17.51
N VAL A 152 2.85 -14.39 -16.20
CA VAL A 152 3.88 -14.82 -15.26
C VAL A 152 3.28 -15.93 -14.40
N PRO A 153 3.78 -17.17 -14.48
CA PRO A 153 3.36 -18.21 -13.56
C PRO A 153 3.77 -17.83 -12.13
N LEU A 154 3.09 -18.40 -11.13
CA LEU A 154 3.44 -18.17 -9.73
C LEU A 154 4.95 -18.35 -9.49
N ARG A 155 5.57 -17.32 -8.93
CA ARG A 155 6.95 -17.33 -8.48
C ARG A 155 7.00 -16.86 -7.03
N VAL A 156 7.78 -17.58 -6.23
CA VAL A 156 8.07 -17.23 -4.84
C VAL A 156 9.57 -16.99 -4.74
N PHE A 157 9.94 -15.92 -4.05
CA PHE A 157 11.34 -15.65 -3.72
C PHE A 157 11.49 -15.47 -2.22
N VAL A 158 12.44 -16.21 -1.66
CA VAL A 158 12.94 -16.08 -0.29
C VAL A 158 14.34 -15.48 -0.33
N ASN A 159 14.59 -14.51 0.54
CA ASN A 159 15.80 -13.68 0.56
C ASN A 159 16.19 -13.10 -0.81
N PRO A 160 15.23 -12.54 -1.59
CA PRO A 160 15.57 -11.99 -2.89
C PRO A 160 16.55 -10.81 -2.77
N ARG A 161 17.42 -10.72 -3.78
CA ARG A 161 18.28 -9.57 -4.08
C ARG A 161 17.99 -9.14 -5.51
N LEU A 162 17.86 -7.83 -5.72
CA LEU A 162 17.52 -7.26 -7.01
C LEU A 162 18.70 -6.44 -7.55
N ARG A 163 19.03 -6.65 -8.82
CA ARG A 163 20.00 -5.88 -9.59
C ARG A 163 19.29 -5.18 -10.74
N VAL A 164 19.59 -3.90 -10.95
CA VAL A 164 19.07 -3.16 -12.11
C VAL A 164 19.88 -3.54 -13.35
N CYS A 165 19.19 -3.95 -14.42
CA CYS A 165 19.80 -4.31 -15.70
C CYS A 165 19.66 -3.20 -16.74
N ASP A 166 18.60 -2.39 -16.66
CA ASP A 166 18.40 -1.18 -17.46
C ASP A 166 17.95 -0.05 -16.53
N SER A 167 18.76 1.01 -16.44
CA SER A 167 18.53 2.14 -15.54
C SER A 167 17.52 3.15 -16.08
N ARG A 168 17.06 3.02 -17.34
CA ARG A 168 15.95 3.82 -17.84
C ARG A 168 14.69 3.49 -17.06
N THR A 169 13.81 4.48 -16.91
CA THR A 169 12.57 4.34 -16.16
C THR A 169 11.34 4.52 -17.03
N ALA A 170 10.28 3.76 -16.74
CA ALA A 170 8.93 4.06 -17.20
C ALA A 170 8.04 4.44 -16.01
N THR A 171 7.09 5.35 -16.25
CA THR A 171 6.15 5.83 -15.25
C THR A 171 4.75 5.35 -15.59
N PHE A 172 4.13 4.65 -14.66
CA PHE A 172 2.74 4.18 -14.75
C PHE A 172 2.08 4.28 -13.38
N LEU A 173 0.74 4.28 -13.37
CA LEU A 173 -0.04 4.16 -12.14
C LEU A 173 0.27 2.83 -11.44
N GLU A 174 0.56 2.93 -10.14
CA GLU A 174 0.65 1.82 -9.19
C GLU A 174 -0.40 2.00 -8.09
N ALA A 175 -0.87 0.87 -7.56
CA ALA A 175 -1.69 0.77 -6.36
C ALA A 175 -1.07 -0.29 -5.45
N CYS A 176 -1.52 -0.34 -4.19
CA CYS A 176 -1.01 -1.30 -3.21
C CYS A 176 -2.15 -1.76 -2.31
N GLU A 177 -2.22 -3.06 -2.04
CA GLU A 177 -3.21 -3.63 -1.10
C GLU A 177 -3.06 -3.07 0.31
N SER A 178 -1.87 -2.60 0.69
CA SER A 178 -1.61 -1.94 1.99
C SER A 178 -1.97 -0.45 2.02
N ILE A 179 -2.40 0.14 0.91
CA ILE A 179 -2.88 1.52 0.81
C ILE A 179 -4.18 1.49 0.00
N SER A 180 -5.22 0.90 0.61
CA SER A 180 -6.49 0.66 -0.09
C SER A 180 -7.16 1.96 -0.56
N GLY A 181 -7.67 1.93 -1.79
CA GLY A 181 -8.47 3.03 -2.36
C GLY A 181 -7.67 4.14 -3.04
N PHE A 182 -6.34 4.04 -3.12
CA PHE A 182 -5.50 5.06 -3.73
C PHE A 182 -4.50 4.49 -4.73
N SER A 183 -4.13 5.32 -5.71
CA SER A 183 -3.09 5.04 -6.69
C SER A 183 -2.27 6.30 -6.99
N ALA A 184 -1.06 6.14 -7.52
CA ALA A 184 -0.26 7.23 -8.07
C ALA A 184 0.72 6.74 -9.12
N CYS A 185 1.21 7.65 -9.97
CA CYS A 185 2.26 7.36 -10.93
C CYS A 185 3.60 7.16 -10.22
N VAL A 186 4.28 6.05 -10.52
CA VAL A 186 5.57 5.70 -9.93
C VAL A 186 6.59 5.39 -11.03
N PRO A 187 7.77 6.03 -11.04
CA PRO A 187 8.84 5.66 -11.95
C PRO A 187 9.49 4.34 -11.49
N ARG A 188 9.69 3.41 -12.42
CA ARG A 188 10.37 2.12 -12.17
C ARG A 188 11.37 1.82 -13.26
N TYR A 189 12.45 1.14 -12.90
CA TYR A 189 13.44 0.66 -13.87
C TYR A 189 12.80 -0.30 -14.87
N LEU A 190 13.20 -0.19 -16.13
CA LEU A 190 12.63 -0.98 -17.22
C LEU A 190 12.98 -2.47 -17.11
N SER A 191 14.17 -2.80 -16.62
CA SER A 191 14.62 -4.19 -16.48
C SER A 191 15.45 -4.40 -15.22
N VAL A 192 15.18 -5.53 -14.56
CA VAL A 192 15.83 -5.97 -13.33
C VAL A 192 16.10 -7.46 -13.39
N GLU A 193 17.09 -7.91 -12.64
CA GLU A 193 17.31 -9.32 -12.33
C GLU A 193 17.11 -9.54 -10.83
N VAL A 194 16.32 -10.54 -10.48
CA VAL A 194 16.16 -10.99 -9.09
C VAL A 194 16.84 -12.34 -8.90
N THR A 195 17.58 -12.48 -7.82
CA THR A 195 18.18 -13.75 -7.37
C THR A 195 17.75 -14.04 -5.94
N GLY A 196 17.34 -15.26 -5.65
CA GLY A 196 16.95 -15.70 -4.31
C GLY A 196 16.73 -17.21 -4.27
N LEU A 197 16.08 -17.69 -3.22
CA LEU A 197 15.65 -19.09 -3.11
C LEU A 197 14.17 -19.21 -3.48
N ASN A 198 13.78 -20.31 -4.13
CA ASN A 198 12.38 -20.66 -4.30
C ASN A 198 11.81 -21.38 -3.05
N GLU A 199 10.55 -21.79 -3.10
CA GLU A 199 9.88 -22.50 -2.01
C GLU A 199 10.50 -23.87 -1.67
N LYS A 200 11.34 -24.41 -2.54
CA LYS A 200 12.08 -25.67 -2.37
C LYS A 200 13.50 -25.46 -1.85
N ALA A 201 13.88 -24.23 -1.52
CA ALA A 201 15.24 -23.81 -1.14
C ALA A 201 16.27 -23.92 -2.28
N GLU A 202 15.82 -23.91 -3.54
CA GLU A 202 16.71 -23.92 -4.71
C GLU A 202 17.01 -22.48 -5.14
N THR A 203 18.26 -22.20 -5.46
CA THR A 203 18.65 -20.88 -5.98
C THR A 203 18.05 -20.66 -7.36
N VAL A 204 17.33 -19.55 -7.51
CA VAL A 204 16.71 -19.13 -8.76
C VAL A 204 17.14 -17.70 -9.10
N THR A 205 17.43 -17.49 -10.38
CA THR A 205 17.70 -16.16 -10.95
C THR A 205 16.72 -15.90 -12.07
N TRP A 206 16.17 -14.69 -12.14
CA TRP A 206 15.20 -14.31 -13.14
C TRP A 206 15.37 -12.85 -13.55
N GLN A 207 15.80 -12.66 -14.80
CA GLN A 207 15.87 -11.34 -15.44
C GLN A 207 14.58 -11.06 -16.19
N VAL A 208 14.01 -9.86 -15.98
CA VAL A 208 12.72 -9.48 -16.53
C VAL A 208 12.72 -8.01 -16.95
N SER A 209 11.76 -7.65 -17.80
CA SER A 209 11.50 -6.28 -18.20
C SER A 209 10.01 -5.97 -18.18
N GLY A 210 9.64 -4.70 -18.27
CA GLY A 210 8.23 -4.28 -18.37
C GLY A 210 7.46 -4.45 -17.06
N TRP A 211 6.20 -4.88 -17.14
CA TRP A 211 5.32 -4.96 -15.98
C TRP A 211 5.81 -5.94 -14.89
N PRO A 212 6.33 -7.14 -15.21
CA PRO A 212 6.94 -8.02 -14.20
C PRO A 212 8.12 -7.37 -13.45
N ALA A 213 8.91 -6.52 -14.12
CA ALA A 213 10.01 -5.79 -13.48
C ALA A 213 9.47 -4.80 -12.44
N ARG A 214 8.37 -4.12 -12.77
CA ARG A 214 7.67 -3.19 -11.87
C ARG A 214 7.12 -3.92 -10.65
N ILE A 215 6.43 -5.04 -10.83
CA ILE A 215 5.88 -5.84 -9.73
C ILE A 215 7.03 -6.26 -8.80
N LEU A 216 8.13 -6.80 -9.33
CA LEU A 216 9.29 -7.19 -8.51
C LEU A 216 9.87 -6.01 -7.72
N GLN A 217 10.04 -4.84 -8.33
CA GLN A 217 10.54 -3.66 -7.63
C GLN A 217 9.58 -3.22 -6.50
N HIS A 218 8.28 -3.28 -6.73
CA HIS A 218 7.26 -2.98 -5.72
C HIS A 218 7.34 -3.95 -4.54
N GLU A 219 7.38 -5.25 -4.80
CA GLU A 219 7.45 -6.26 -3.74
C GLU A 219 8.79 -6.25 -3.00
N MET A 220 9.89 -5.92 -3.69
CA MET A 220 11.20 -5.74 -3.08
C MET A 220 11.22 -4.53 -2.13
N ASP A 221 10.58 -3.42 -2.50
CA ASP A 221 10.48 -2.24 -1.64
C ASP A 221 9.80 -2.56 -0.30
N HIS A 222 8.74 -3.39 -0.30
CA HIS A 222 8.08 -3.82 0.94
C HIS A 222 9.02 -4.57 1.88
N LEU A 223 9.96 -5.37 1.34
CA LEU A 223 10.94 -6.08 2.18
C LEU A 223 11.94 -5.14 2.85
N ASP A 224 12.08 -3.91 2.35
CA ASP A 224 12.94 -2.87 2.89
C ASP A 224 12.16 -1.75 3.59
N GLY A 225 10.85 -1.94 3.82
CA GLY A 225 9.99 -1.00 4.54
C GLY A 225 9.61 0.26 3.74
N VAL A 226 9.73 0.17 2.41
CA VAL A 226 9.43 1.25 1.45
C VAL A 226 8.08 0.97 0.80
N LEU A 227 7.24 2.01 0.70
CA LEU A 227 5.94 1.95 0.03
C LEU A 227 5.98 2.80 -1.24
N TYR A 228 5.07 2.54 -2.19
CA TYR A 228 5.02 3.29 -3.44
C TYR A 228 4.83 4.80 -3.23
N ILE A 229 4.15 5.20 -2.14
CA ILE A 229 3.96 6.60 -1.75
C ILE A 229 5.26 7.33 -1.39
N ASP A 230 6.35 6.61 -1.14
CA ASP A 230 7.68 7.19 -0.91
C ASP A 230 8.43 7.47 -2.22
N ARG A 231 7.92 6.96 -3.35
CA ARG A 231 8.54 7.08 -4.69
C ARG A 231 7.65 7.74 -5.74
N MET A 232 6.36 7.94 -5.44
CA MET A 232 5.37 8.43 -6.41
C MET A 232 5.59 9.89 -6.81
N ASP A 233 5.05 10.25 -7.98
CA ASP A 233 4.72 11.65 -8.27
C ASP A 233 3.48 12.03 -7.46
N SER A 234 3.66 12.84 -6.41
CA SER A 234 2.59 13.23 -5.49
C SER A 234 1.44 13.98 -6.15
N LEU A 235 1.66 14.65 -7.29
CA LEU A 235 0.60 15.36 -8.01
C LEU A 235 -0.40 14.39 -8.68
N THR A 236 -0.01 13.13 -8.83
CA THR A 236 -0.84 12.08 -9.44
C THR A 236 -1.54 11.19 -8.41
N PHE A 237 -1.35 11.46 -7.11
CA PHE A 237 -1.99 10.68 -6.05
C PHE A 237 -3.50 10.91 -6.07
N THR A 238 -4.23 9.83 -6.33
CA THR A 238 -5.67 9.90 -6.58
C THR A 238 -6.43 8.76 -5.91
N ASN A 239 -7.68 9.06 -5.53
CA ASN A 239 -8.62 8.04 -5.11
C ASN A 239 -9.11 7.26 -6.34
N ILE A 240 -9.17 5.93 -6.25
CA ILE A 240 -9.55 5.09 -7.40
C ILE A 240 -11.01 5.31 -7.86
N HIS A 241 -11.88 5.82 -6.98
CA HIS A 241 -13.27 6.17 -7.28
C HIS A 241 -13.45 7.64 -7.67
N TRP A 242 -12.36 8.39 -7.89
CA TRP A 242 -12.46 9.83 -8.18
C TRP A 242 -13.28 10.12 -9.44
N ALA A 243 -13.16 9.28 -10.48
CA ALA A 243 -13.95 9.38 -11.70
C ALA A 243 -15.46 9.20 -11.43
N GLU A 244 -15.83 8.20 -10.63
CA GLU A 244 -17.23 7.93 -10.26
C GLU A 244 -17.90 9.07 -9.47
N HIS A 245 -17.11 9.91 -8.79
CA HIS A 245 -17.63 11.01 -7.98
C HIS A 245 -17.74 12.35 -8.72
N ASN A 246 -17.02 12.52 -9.84
CA ASN A 246 -16.93 13.79 -10.55
C ASN A 246 -17.48 13.74 -11.99
N GLU A 247 -17.94 12.57 -12.43
CA GLU A 247 -18.78 12.37 -13.62
C GLU A 247 -20.28 12.40 -13.27
#